data_AF-A0A950FAJ9-F1
#
_entry.id   AF-A0A950FAJ9-F1
#
_cell.length_a   1.000
_cell.length_b   1.000
_cell.length_c   1.000
_cell.angle_alpha   90.00
_cell.angle_beta   90.00
_cell.angle_gamma   90.00
#
_symmetry.space_group_name_H-M   'P 1'
#
loop_
_entity.id
_entity.type
_entity.pdbx_description
1 polymer ?
#
loop_
_entity_poly.entity_id
_entity_poly.type
_entity_poly.pdbx_seq_one_letter_code
_entity_poly.pdbx_strand_id
1 'polypeptide(L)'
;MPEAQSSPLFDETDKLIIRYAEVLTRTCKVSDDLYRQLEARFTREELLELCFLVGLAALVNRVHATFVTDVDAVTRASVGDAPFCPIGR
;
A
#
# COMPACT_ATOMS: atom_id res chain seq x y z
N MET A 1 3.76 6.25 -4.59
CA MET A 1 2.67 6.84 -5.40
C MET A 1 2.74 8.36 -5.32
N PRO A 2 3.43 9.02 -6.27
CA PRO A 2 3.60 10.48 -6.26
C PRO A 2 2.27 11.25 -6.27
N GLU A 3 1.26 10.71 -6.95
CA GLU A 3 -0.07 11.31 -7.11
C GLU A 3 -0.80 11.44 -5.78
N ALA A 4 -0.62 10.45 -4.89
CA ALA A 4 -1.21 10.46 -3.55
C ALA A 4 -0.63 11.60 -2.68
N GLN A 5 0.65 11.93 -2.85
CA GLN A 5 1.29 13.01 -2.08
C GLN A 5 0.76 14.39 -2.43
N SER A 6 0.37 14.60 -3.69
CA SER A 6 -0.21 15.86 -4.18
C SER A 6 -1.73 15.94 -4.11
N SER A 7 -2.42 14.83 -3.81
CA SER A 7 -3.88 14.77 -3.87
C SER A 7 -4.51 15.43 -2.65
N PRO A 8 -5.56 16.26 -2.85
CA PRO A 8 -6.33 16.83 -1.75
C PRO A 8 -7.26 15.82 -1.07
N LEU A 9 -7.40 14.61 -1.62
CA LEU A 9 -8.26 13.55 -1.05
C LEU A 9 -7.62 12.80 0.11
N PHE A 10 -6.31 12.95 0.31
CA PHE A 10 -5.56 12.30 1.37
C PHE A 10 -5.09 13.35 2.37
N ASP A 11 -5.30 13.08 3.65
CA ASP A 11 -4.75 13.92 4.70
C ASP A 11 -3.25 13.59 4.95
N GLU A 12 -2.64 14.29 5.91
CA GLU A 12 -1.22 14.09 6.23
C GLU A 12 -0.93 12.73 6.89
N THR A 13 -1.93 12.07 7.46
CA THR A 13 -1.80 10.73 8.02
C THR A 13 -1.89 9.68 6.92
N ASP A 14 -2.84 9.82 6.00
CA ASP A 14 -2.97 8.97 4.82
C ASP A 14 -1.68 8.97 3.98
N LYS A 15 -1.15 10.16 3.70
CA LYS A 15 0.11 10.32 2.96
C LYS A 15 1.29 9.66 3.64
N LEU A 16 1.33 9.70 4.98
CA LEU A 16 2.36 9.05 5.78
C LEU A 16 2.25 7.52 5.72
N ILE A 17 1.03 6.96 5.84
CA ILE A 17 0.79 5.53 5.69
C ILE A 17 1.17 5.05 4.29
N ILE A 18 0.76 5.78 3.24
CA ILE A 18 1.08 5.44 1.84
C ILE A 18 2.60 5.43 1.63
N ARG A 19 3.32 6.41 2.18
CA ARG A 19 4.79 6.45 2.14
C ARG A 19 5.40 5.26 2.88
N TYR A 20 4.90 4.93 4.07
CA TYR A 20 5.36 3.79 4.85
C TYR A 20 5.16 2.47 4.09
N ALA A 21 3.97 2.22 3.54
CA ALA A 21 3.65 1.03 2.77
C ALA A 21 4.56 0.90 1.53
N GLU A 22 4.84 2.01 0.83
CA GLU A 22 5.75 2.02 -0.31
C GLU A 22 7.20 1.65 0.09
N VAL A 23 7.72 2.26 1.16
CA VAL A 23 9.07 1.99 1.65
C VAL A 23 9.22 0.54 2.09
N LEU A 24 8.26 0.05 2.89
CA LEU A 24 8.25 -1.32 3.39
C LEU A 24 8.16 -2.33 2.24
N THR A 25 7.30 -2.09 1.25
CA THR A 25 7.14 -2.98 0.08
C THR A 25 8.38 -3.04 -0.81
N ARG A 26 9.05 -1.90 -1.04
CA ARG A 26 10.19 -1.84 -1.98
C ARG A 26 11.52 -2.27 -1.37
N THR A 27 11.74 -1.96 -0.09
CA THR A 27 13.08 -2.05 0.51
C THR A 27 13.13 -2.84 1.81
N CYS A 28 11.98 -3.07 2.46
CA CYS A 28 11.90 -3.59 3.82
C CYS A 28 12.75 -2.81 4.85
N LYS A 29 13.08 -1.54 4.58
CA LYS A 29 13.95 -0.70 5.43
C LYS A 29 13.26 0.62 5.75
N VAL A 30 12.62 0.67 6.91
CA VAL A 30 12.01 1.88 7.45
C VAL A 30 13.08 2.67 8.20
N SER A 31 13.25 3.96 7.89
CA SER A 31 14.20 4.81 8.61
C SER A 31 13.66 5.24 9.97
N ASP A 32 14.56 5.53 10.92
CA ASP A 32 14.18 6.03 12.25
C ASP A 32 13.36 7.31 12.20
N ASP A 33 13.57 8.15 11.19
CA ASP A 33 12.79 9.37 10.97
C ASP A 33 11.35 9.06 10.58
N LEU A 34 11.15 8.13 9.63
CA LEU A 34 9.82 7.71 9.21
C LEU A 34 9.09 6.96 10.34
N TYR A 35 9.80 6.12 11.07
CA TYR A 35 9.24 5.39 12.21
C TYR A 35 8.81 6.36 13.34
N ARG A 36 9.61 7.38 13.66
CA ARG A 36 9.22 8.43 14.63
C ARG A 36 8.00 9.23 14.20
N GLN A 37 7.86 9.55 12.90
CA GLN A 37 6.67 10.23 12.38
C GLN A 37 5.41 9.38 12.55
N LEU A 38 5.54 8.06 12.39
CA LEU A 38 4.46 7.10 12.59
C LEU A 38 4.10 6.97 14.09
N GLU A 39 5.08 6.85 14.98
CA GLU A 39 4.85 6.79 16.44
C GLU A 39 4.19 8.07 16.99
N ALA A 40 4.35 9.22 16.31
CA ALA A 40 3.66 10.45 16.68
C ALA A 40 2.15 10.43 16.33
N ARG A 41 1.69 9.46 15.54
CA ARG A 41 0.30 9.37 15.04
C ARG A 41 -0.42 8.09 15.49
N PHE A 42 0.32 7.01 15.74
CA PHE A 42 -0.22 5.69 16.00
C PHE A 42 0.36 5.10 17.28
N THR A 43 -0.47 4.29 17.94
CA THR A 43 -0.06 3.39 19.01
C THR A 43 0.80 2.25 18.46
N ARG A 44 1.52 1.56 19.35
CA ARG A 44 2.37 0.44 18.96
C ARG A 44 1.57 -0.73 18.38
N GLU A 45 0.37 -0.95 18.89
CA GLU A 45 -0.58 -1.94 18.39
C GLU A 45 -1.02 -1.61 16.96
N GLU A 46 -1.40 -0.36 16.68
CA GLU A 46 -1.75 0.09 15.32
C GLU A 46 -0.56 -0.02 14.36
N LEU A 47 0.67 0.27 14.81
CA LEU A 47 1.88 0.07 13.99
C LEU A 47 2.14 -1.40 13.65
N LEU A 48 1.87 -2.31 14.60
CA LEU A 48 1.95 -3.74 14.34
C LEU A 48 0.90 -4.16 13.30
N GLU A 49 -0.34 -3.70 13.45
CA GLU A 49 -1.42 -3.97 12.49
C GLU A 49 -1.07 -3.45 11.09
N LEU A 50 -0.56 -2.22 10.97
CA LEU A 50 -0.11 -1.65 9.70
C LEU A 50 0.99 -2.50 9.06
N CYS A 51 1.97 -2.97 9.84
CA CYS A 51 3.02 -3.85 9.36
C CYS A 51 2.46 -5.18 8.82
N PHE A 52 1.53 -5.80 9.56
CA PHE A 52 0.88 -7.05 9.15
C PHE A 52 0.04 -6.87 7.89
N LEU A 53 -0.71 -5.77 7.76
CA LEU A 53 -1.51 -5.47 6.57
C LEU A 53 -0.65 -5.37 5.31
N VAL A 54 0.45 -4.60 5.37
CA VAL A 54 1.39 -4.48 4.24
C VAL A 54 2.05 -5.82 3.93
N GLY A 55 2.45 -6.57 4.97
CA GLY A 55 3.04 -7.90 4.82
C GLY A 55 2.09 -8.91 4.16
N LEU A 56 0.83 -8.93 4.58
CA LEU A 56 -0.21 -9.81 4.02
C LEU A 56 -0.47 -9.47 2.54
N ALA A 57 -0.60 -8.19 2.19
CA ALA A 57 -0.74 -7.77 0.80
C ALA A 57 0.47 -8.24 -0.04
N ALA A 58 1.67 -8.14 0.51
CA ALA A 58 2.89 -8.60 -0.15
C ALA A 58 2.92 -10.13 -0.34
N LEU A 59 2.38 -10.92 0.59
CA LEU A 59 2.21 -12.36 0.45
C LEU A 59 1.21 -12.69 -0.67
N VAL A 60 0.02 -12.07 -0.64
CA VAL A 60 -1.04 -12.25 -1.64
C VAL A 60 -0.52 -11.91 -3.05
N ASN A 61 0.20 -10.79 -3.19
CA ASN A 61 0.82 -10.40 -4.45
C ASN A 61 1.81 -11.46 -4.97
N ARG A 62 2.58 -12.11 -4.09
CA ARG A 62 3.50 -13.20 -4.49
C ARG A 62 2.76 -14.44 -4.94
N VAL A 63 1.65 -14.79 -4.28
CA VAL A 63 0.79 -15.90 -4.71
C VAL A 63 0.25 -15.62 -6.12
N HIS A 64 -0.38 -14.46 -6.33
CA HIS A 64 -0.91 -14.09 -7.65
C HIS A 64 0.17 -14.05 -8.73
N ALA A 65 1.35 -13.52 -8.44
CA ALA A 65 2.47 -13.49 -9.39
C ALA A 65 3.04 -14.88 -9.70
N THR A 66 3.04 -15.80 -8.71
CA THR A 66 3.55 -17.17 -8.89
C THR A 66 2.62 -18.01 -9.75
N PHE A 67 1.31 -17.90 -9.49
CA PHE A 67 0.30 -18.73 -10.16
C PHE A 67 -0.34 -18.03 -11.37
N VAL A 68 0.03 -16.77 -11.64
CA VAL A 68 -0.49 -15.96 -12.76
C VAL A 68 -2.01 -16.02 -12.80
N THR A 69 -2.63 -15.77 -11.66
CA THR A 69 -4.09 -15.91 -11.52
C THR A 69 -4.82 -14.93 -12.42
N ASP A 70 -5.84 -15.41 -13.11
CA ASP A 70 -6.72 -14.56 -13.90
C ASP A 70 -7.49 -13.56 -13.02
N VAL A 71 -7.73 -12.37 -13.58
CA VAL A 71 -8.56 -11.34 -12.97
C VAL A 71 -10.02 -11.68 -13.28
N ASP A 72 -10.80 -11.95 -12.23
CA ASP A 72 -12.20 -12.29 -12.34
C ASP A 72 -13.05 -11.11 -12.86
N ALA A 73 -14.26 -11.42 -13.32
CA ALA A 73 -15.15 -10.44 -13.94
C ALA A 73 -15.56 -9.30 -12.98
N VAL A 74 -15.71 -9.58 -11.68
CA VAL A 74 -16.13 -8.57 -10.68
C VAL A 74 -14.98 -7.59 -10.43
N THR A 75 -13.77 -8.11 -10.25
CA THR A 75 -12.56 -7.27 -10.08
C THR A 75 -12.32 -6.43 -11.32
N ARG A 76 -12.45 -7.01 -12.53
CA ARG A 76 -12.31 -6.28 -13.80
C ARG A 76 -13.30 -5.13 -13.95
N ALA A 77 -14.57 -5.36 -13.60
CA ALA A 77 -15.59 -4.32 -13.65
C ALA A 77 -15.34 -3.19 -12.65
N SER A 78 -14.71 -3.51 -11.50
CA SER A 78 -14.46 -2.54 -10.43
C SER A 78 -13.25 -1.64 -10.69
N VAL A 79 -12.20 -2.15 -11.36
CA VAL A 79 -11.02 -1.34 -11.74
C VAL A 79 -11.30 -0.44 -12.96
N GLY A 80 -12.24 -0.83 -13.82
CA GLY A 80 -12.59 -0.11 -15.05
C GLY A 80 -11.37 0.17 -15.95
N ASP A 81 -11.45 1.25 -16.74
CA ASP A 81 -10.36 1.71 -17.64
C ASP A 81 -9.33 2.58 -16.92
N ALA A 82 -9.15 2.42 -15.60
CA ALA A 82 -8.27 3.28 -14.81
C ALA A 82 -6.84 3.26 -15.38
N PRO A 83 -6.35 4.38 -15.97
CA PRO A 83 -5.14 4.36 -16.77
C PRO A 83 -3.88 4.07 -15.94
N PHE A 84 -3.96 4.23 -14.62
CA PHE A 84 -2.89 3.94 -13.66
C PHE A 84 -2.95 2.51 -13.10
N CYS A 85 -4.04 1.75 -13.32
CA CYS A 85 -4.18 0.39 -12.82
C CYS A 85 -3.69 -0.61 -13.88
N PRO A 86 -2.61 -1.37 -13.64
CA PRO A 86 -2.11 -2.35 -14.60
C PRO A 86 -3.10 -3.48 -14.91
N ILE A 87 -4.10 -3.69 -14.04
CA ILE A 87 -5.13 -4.73 -14.12
C ILE A 87 -6.22 -4.38 -15.13
N GLY A 88 -6.47 -3.08 -15.37
CA GLY A 88 -7.50 -2.59 -16.29
C GLY A 88 -7.04 -2.41 -17.74
N ARG A 89 -5.82 -2.82 -18.10
CA ARG A 89 -5.25 -2.75 -19.45
C ARG A 89 -5.19 -4.11 -20.13
#